data_AF-A0AAV4DX35-F1
#
_entry.id   AF-A0AAV4DX35-F1
#
_cell.length_a   1.000
_cell.length_b   1.000
_cell.length_c   1.000
_cell.angle_alpha   90.00
_cell.angle_beta   90.00
_cell.angle_gamma   90.00
#
_symmetry.space_group_name_H-M   'P 1'
#
loop_
_entity.id
_entity.type
_entity.pdbx_description
1 polymer ?
#
loop_
_entity_poly.entity_id
_entity_poly.type
_entity_poly.pdbx_seq_one_letter_code
_entity_poly.pdbx_strand_id
1 'polypeptide(L)'
;MMFCRSRNLDINLDSRKLLTSGKTSKKLKKLEQALFKNYSATIRPVRNQKNTVRVTASFLIINVLQIDEVEQIFSINGALLLRWRDELTDEIDGSPRPEWIRHDENDDDDDADGDDNNDDDEY
;
A
#
# COMPACT_ATOMS: atom_id res chain seq x y z
N MET A 1 11.12 36.74 12.26
CA MET A 1 10.91 35.69 13.28
C MET A 1 9.55 35.93 13.90
N MET A 2 8.53 35.15 13.54
CA MET A 2 7.17 35.26 14.07
C MET A 2 6.68 33.85 14.41
N PHE A 3 6.58 33.57 15.70
CA PHE A 3 5.80 32.46 16.23
C PHE A 3 4.33 32.88 16.25
N CYS A 4 3.43 32.11 15.64
CA CYS A 4 2.00 32.25 15.86
C CYS A 4 1.44 30.99 16.54
N ARG A 5 0.73 31.24 17.64
CA ARG A 5 0.30 30.33 18.71
C ARG A 5 -0.45 29.09 18.26
N SER A 6 -0.10 27.99 18.91
CA SER A 6 -0.87 26.75 19.01
C SER A 6 -2.27 27.01 19.59
N ARG A 7 -3.32 26.51 18.93
CA ARG A 7 -4.66 26.37 19.52
C ARG A 7 -4.66 25.08 20.34
N ASN A 8 -4.66 25.22 21.66
CA ASN A 8 -5.01 24.14 22.57
C ASN A 8 -6.46 23.75 22.31
N LEU A 9 -6.67 22.53 21.82
CA LEU A 9 -7.96 21.87 21.88
C LEU A 9 -7.94 21.07 23.19
N ASP A 10 -8.62 21.58 24.22
CA ASP A 10 -8.78 20.90 25.50
C ASP A 10 -9.59 19.62 25.30
N ILE A 11 -8.90 18.51 25.06
CA ILE A 11 -9.51 17.18 25.08
C ILE A 11 -9.68 16.83 26.56
N ASN A 12 -10.89 17.05 27.08
CA ASN A 12 -11.31 16.50 28.36
C ASN A 12 -11.25 14.98 28.27
N LEU A 13 -10.11 14.41 28.68
CA LEU A 13 -9.86 12.98 28.68
C LEU A 13 -10.43 12.40 29.98
N ASP A 14 -11.70 12.00 29.93
CA ASP A 14 -12.39 11.29 30.99
C ASP A 14 -11.52 10.14 31.53
N SER A 15 -11.15 10.24 32.81
CA SER A 15 -10.19 9.37 33.50
C SER A 15 -10.65 7.90 33.56
N ARG A 16 -11.90 7.59 33.16
CA ARG A 16 -12.41 6.23 32.98
C ARG A 16 -11.83 5.49 31.77
N LYS A 17 -11.27 6.19 30.77
CA LYS A 17 -10.60 5.57 29.60
C LYS A 17 -9.20 5.01 29.89
N LEU A 18 -8.60 5.34 31.04
CA LEU A 18 -7.21 4.97 31.35
C LEU A 18 -7.04 3.53 31.89
N LEU A 19 -8.11 2.83 32.26
CA LEU A 19 -8.04 1.46 32.77
C LEU A 19 -8.08 0.37 31.68
N THR A 20 -8.23 0.74 30.40
CA THR A 20 -8.20 -0.21 29.27
C THR A 20 -6.78 -0.45 28.74
N SER A 21 -5.83 0.44 29.05
CA SER A 21 -4.44 0.41 28.57
C SER A 21 -3.72 -0.92 28.82
N GLY A 22 -3.89 -1.52 30.02
CA GLY A 22 -3.24 -2.78 30.38
C GLY A 22 -3.79 -4.03 29.66
N LYS A 23 -5.08 -4.05 29.32
CA LYS A 23 -5.70 -5.14 28.54
C LYS A 23 -5.40 -4.99 27.05
N THR A 24 -5.39 -3.75 26.55
CA THR A 24 -5.02 -3.41 25.17
C THR A 24 -3.55 -3.73 24.90
N SER A 25 -2.64 -3.39 25.83
CA SER A 25 -1.20 -3.71 25.68
C SER A 25 -0.92 -5.22 25.61
N LYS A 26 -1.58 -6.04 26.45
CA LYS A 26 -1.44 -7.50 26.39
C LYS A 26 -1.95 -8.09 25.09
N LYS A 27 -3.05 -7.56 24.53
CA LYS A 27 -3.59 -8.00 23.23
C LYS A 27 -2.67 -7.60 22.08
N LEU A 28 -2.15 -6.37 22.08
CA LEU A 28 -1.19 -5.90 21.08
C LEU A 28 0.08 -6.75 21.06
N LYS A 29 0.66 -7.05 22.23
CA LYS A 29 1.83 -7.94 22.33
C LYS A 29 1.57 -9.34 21.77
N LYS A 30 0.37 -9.90 22.01
CA LYS A 30 -0.02 -11.19 21.45
C LYS A 30 -0.18 -11.13 19.93
N LEU A 31 -0.75 -10.05 19.41
CA LEU A 31 -0.90 -9.84 17.97
C LEU A 31 0.46 -9.68 17.28
N GLU A 32 1.35 -8.86 17.85
CA GLU A 32 2.72 -8.69 17.36
C GLU A 32 3.46 -10.04 17.30
N GLN A 33 3.41 -10.81 18.39
CA GLN A 33 3.99 -12.14 18.43
C GLN A 33 3.36 -13.08 17.39
N ALA A 34 2.05 -13.03 17.17
CA ALA A 34 1.38 -13.87 16.19
C ALA A 34 1.75 -13.50 14.74
N LEU A 35 1.82 -12.21 14.43
CA LEU A 35 2.17 -11.70 13.09
C LEU A 35 3.62 -12.02 12.73
N PHE A 36 4.56 -11.85 13.67
CA PHE A 36 5.99 -11.90 13.34
C PHE A 36 6.69 -13.22 13.70
N LYS A 37 6.01 -14.20 14.32
CA LYS A 37 6.65 -15.46 14.78
C LYS A 37 7.46 -16.18 13.70
N ASN A 38 6.96 -16.21 12.47
CA ASN A 38 7.58 -16.89 11.32
C ASN A 38 7.75 -15.95 10.11
N TYR A 39 7.72 -14.64 10.35
CA TYR A 39 7.88 -13.66 9.30
C TYR A 39 9.37 -13.40 9.03
N SER A 40 9.80 -13.52 7.77
CA SER A 40 11.16 -13.17 7.36
C SER A 40 11.13 -11.91 6.51
N ALA A 41 11.84 -10.86 6.95
CA ALA A 41 11.95 -9.61 6.21
C ALA A 41 12.80 -9.73 4.92
N THR A 42 13.55 -10.81 4.74
CA THR A 42 14.39 -11.04 3.55
C THR A 42 13.65 -11.74 2.42
N ILE A 43 12.50 -12.36 2.71
CA ILE A 43 11.71 -13.11 1.74
C ILE A 43 10.65 -12.17 1.17
N ARG A 44 10.42 -12.24 -0.15
CA ARG A 44 9.38 -11.46 -0.80
C ARG A 44 8.00 -11.83 -0.23
N PRO A 45 7.17 -10.86 0.20
CA PRO A 45 5.92 -11.10 0.92
C PRO A 45 4.76 -11.52 -0.01
N VAL A 46 4.97 -12.57 -0.79
CA VAL A 46 3.97 -13.19 -1.67
C VAL A 46 3.93 -14.69 -1.44
N ARG A 47 2.74 -15.28 -1.54
CA ARG A 47 2.58 -16.74 -1.41
C ARG A 47 3.11 -17.46 -2.64
N ASN A 48 2.71 -16.99 -3.82
CA ASN A 48 3.22 -17.48 -5.08
C ASN A 48 4.38 -16.61 -5.54
N GLN A 49 5.58 -17.20 -5.63
CA GLN A 49 6.78 -16.49 -6.09
C GLN A 49 6.76 -16.16 -7.59
N LYS A 50 5.73 -16.55 -8.34
CA LYS A 50 5.45 -16.04 -9.69
C LYS A 50 4.68 -14.71 -9.68
N ASN A 51 4.01 -14.37 -8.58
CA ASN A 51 3.18 -13.16 -8.50
C ASN A 51 4.03 -11.92 -8.20
N THR A 52 3.66 -10.80 -8.81
CA THR A 52 4.32 -9.50 -8.64
C THR A 52 3.82 -8.75 -7.40
N VAL A 53 4.74 -8.15 -6.64
CA VAL A 53 4.37 -7.19 -5.59
C VAL A 53 4.15 -5.82 -6.22
N ARG A 54 2.92 -5.30 -6.14
CA ARG A 54 2.62 -3.93 -6.58
C ARG A 54 2.91 -2.95 -5.45
N VAL A 55 3.89 -2.07 -5.67
CA VAL A 55 4.24 -0.97 -4.74
C VAL A 55 3.70 0.33 -5.31
N THR A 56 2.82 0.98 -4.56
CA THR A 56 2.37 2.34 -4.87
C THR A 56 3.32 3.32 -4.21
N ALA A 57 3.99 4.14 -5.03
CA ALA A 57 4.81 5.25 -4.57
C ALA A 57 4.06 6.57 -4.77
N SER A 58 4.03 7.39 -3.74
CA SER A 58 3.49 8.75 -3.78
C SER A 58 4.51 9.70 -3.20
N PHE A 59 4.79 10.78 -3.92
CA PHE A 59 5.77 11.76 -3.52
C PHE A 59 5.10 13.13 -3.36
N LEU A 60 5.29 13.73 -2.19
CA LEU A 60 4.79 15.05 -1.86
C LEU A 60 5.97 15.99 -1.70
N ILE A 61 6.05 17.01 -2.55
CA ILE A 61 7.02 18.09 -2.39
C ILE A 61 6.50 19.03 -1.30
N ILE A 62 7.30 19.24 -0.26
CA ILE A 62 6.95 20.16 0.84
C ILE A 62 7.56 21.54 0.56
N ASN A 63 8.82 21.57 0.14
CA ASN A 63 9.55 22.78 -0.19
C ASN A 63 10.63 22.55 -1.24
N VAL A 64 10.84 23.56 -2.08
CA VAL A 64 12.00 23.64 -2.97
C VAL A 64 13.10 24.38 -2.24
N LEU A 65 14.29 23.79 -2.17
CA LEU A 65 15.46 24.36 -1.49
C LEU A 65 16.28 25.22 -2.44
N GLN A 66 16.60 24.66 -3.62
CA GLN A 66 17.43 25.31 -4.62
C GLN A 66 17.16 24.72 -6.00
N ILE A 67 17.19 25.58 -7.01
CA ILE A 67 17.30 25.22 -8.43
C ILE A 67 18.61 25.82 -8.92
N ASP A 68 19.53 24.98 -9.38
CA ASP A 68 20.73 25.39 -10.09
C ASP A 68 20.61 24.93 -11.55
N GLU A 69 20.39 25.86 -12.46
CA GLU A 69 20.17 25.57 -13.88
C GLU A 69 21.46 25.28 -14.63
N VAL A 70 22.58 25.85 -14.16
CA VAL A 70 23.90 25.67 -14.80
C VAL A 70 24.42 24.27 -14.47
N GLU A 71 24.31 23.87 -13.21
CA GLU A 71 24.72 22.55 -12.75
C GLU A 71 23.61 21.49 -12.92
N GLN A 72 22.41 21.90 -13.33
CA GLN A 72 21.22 21.05 -13.51
C GLN A 72 20.82 20.29 -12.24
N ILE A 73 20.91 20.95 -11.09
CA ILE A 73 20.57 20.39 -9.78
C ILE A 73 19.25 20.96 -9.29
N PHE A 74 18.30 20.08 -8.99
CA PHE A 74 17.04 20.43 -8.33
C PHE A 74 16.98 19.83 -6.92
N SER A 75 17.18 20.68 -5.91
CA SER A 75 17.16 20.29 -4.50
C SER A 75 15.80 20.60 -3.88
N ILE A 76 15.13 19.57 -3.38
CA ILE A 76 13.81 19.66 -2.74
C ILE A 76 13.81 18.87 -1.43
N ASN A 77 12.92 19.25 -0.53
CA ASN A 77 12.53 18.39 0.58
C ASN A 77 11.05 18.01 0.44
N GLY A 78 10.76 16.76 0.74
CA GLY A 78 9.49 16.13 0.45
C GLY A 78 9.28 14.88 1.29
N ALA A 79 8.05 14.36 1.24
CA ALA A 79 7.67 13.10 1.86
C ALA A 79 7.48 12.04 0.77
N LEU A 80 8.12 10.88 0.96
CA LEU A 80 7.89 9.70 0.15
C LEU A 80 6.98 8.74 0.94
N LEU A 81 5.82 8.44 0.38
CA LEU A 81 4.90 7.44 0.90
C LEU A 81 4.97 6.21 0.01
N LEU A 82 5.26 5.07 0.62
CA LEU A 82 5.28 3.78 -0.05
C LEU A 82 4.18 2.90 0.56
N ARG A 83 3.35 2.30 -0.29
CA ARG A 83 2.30 1.39 0.13
C ARG A 83 2.37 0.12 -0.70
N TRP A 84 2.37 -1.02 -0.02
CA TRP A 84 2.24 -2.33 -0.63
C TRP A 84 1.41 -3.23 0.28
N ARG A 85 1.04 -4.40 -0.25
CA ARG A 85 0.33 -5.44 0.47
C ARG A 85 1.29 -6.59 0.77
N ASP A 86 1.19 -7.13 1.97
CA ASP A 86 1.96 -8.29 2.42
C ASP A 86 1.02 -9.48 2.63
N GLU A 87 1.12 -10.48 1.76
CA GLU A 87 0.22 -11.63 1.78
C GLU A 87 0.50 -12.62 2.93
N LEU A 88 1.67 -12.48 3.59
CA LEU A 88 2.10 -13.35 4.68
C LEU A 88 1.52 -12.88 6.03
N THR A 89 1.18 -11.59 6.14
CA THR A 89 0.61 -11.01 7.37
C THR A 89 -0.92 -10.90 7.35
N ASP A 90 -1.54 -10.94 6.18
CA ASP A 90 -3.00 -10.80 6.00
C ASP A 90 -3.85 -11.93 6.59
N GLU A 91 -3.31 -13.14 6.79
CA GLU A 91 -4.12 -14.32 7.17
C GLU A 91 -4.54 -14.35 8.64
N ILE A 92 -3.85 -13.60 9.51
CA ILE A 92 -4.01 -13.74 10.96
C ILE A 92 -5.37 -13.19 11.46
N ASP A 93 -6.08 -12.36 10.68
CA ASP A 93 -7.37 -11.77 11.10
C ASP A 93 -8.63 -12.45 10.50
N GLY A 94 -8.48 -13.37 9.55
CA GLY A 94 -9.60 -14.10 8.94
C GLY A 94 -10.61 -13.22 8.17
N SER A 95 -10.30 -11.95 7.92
CA SER A 95 -11.19 -11.02 7.22
C SER A 95 -11.04 -11.18 5.70
N PRO A 96 -12.14 -11.36 4.95
CA PRO A 96 -12.10 -11.42 3.50
C PRO A 96 -11.56 -10.12 2.90
N ARG A 97 -10.87 -10.22 1.75
CA ARG A 97 -10.39 -9.06 0.98
C ARG A 97 -11.56 -8.09 0.70
N PRO A 98 -11.36 -6.77 0.85
CA PRO A 98 -12.31 -5.78 0.37
C PRO A 98 -12.52 -5.93 -1.15
N GLU A 99 -13.78 -5.93 -1.57
CA GLU A 99 -14.22 -6.27 -2.93
C GLU A 99 -13.58 -5.41 -4.03
N TRP A 100 -13.27 -4.14 -3.72
CA TRP A 100 -12.66 -3.16 -4.64
C TRP A 100 -11.18 -3.39 -4.96
N ILE A 101 -10.52 -4.39 -4.37
CA ILE A 101 -9.11 -4.75 -4.66
C ILE A 101 -9.00 -5.89 -5.70
N ARG A 102 -10.12 -6.51 -6.09
CA ARG A 102 -10.12 -7.46 -7.21
C ARG A 102 -10.04 -6.63 -8.49
N HIS A 103 -8.84 -6.49 -9.03
CA HIS A 103 -8.72 -6.18 -10.46
C HIS A 103 -9.10 -7.47 -11.19
N ASP A 104 -10.20 -7.40 -11.94
CA ASP A 104 -10.66 -8.45 -12.82
C ASP A 104 -9.55 -8.73 -13.86
N GLU A 105 -8.89 -9.87 -13.73
CA GLU A 105 -7.94 -10.41 -14.73
C GLU A 105 -8.73 -11.14 -15.83
N ASN A 106 -9.75 -10.49 -16.42
CA ASN A 106 -10.59 -11.05 -17.48
C ASN A 106 -10.72 -10.09 -18.68
N ASP A 107 -9.62 -9.45 -19.09
CA ASP A 107 -9.60 -8.57 -20.27
C ASP A 107 -8.55 -9.00 -21.32
N ASP A 108 -8.12 -10.27 -21.32
CA ASP A 108 -7.18 -10.79 -22.33
C ASP A 108 -7.84 -11.89 -23.18
N ASP A 109 -8.14 -11.50 -24.42
CA ASP A 109 -8.10 -12.29 -25.67
C ASP A 109 -9.25 -13.26 -26.02
N ASP A 110 -10.45 -12.72 -26.30
CA ASP A 110 -11.39 -13.32 -27.27
C ASP A 110 -11.18 -12.65 -28.65
N ASP A 111 -9.99 -12.81 -29.25
CA ASP A 111 -9.82 -12.56 -30.69
C ASP A 111 -10.45 -13.74 -31.44
N ALA A 112 -11.66 -13.50 -31.92
CA ALA A 112 -12.38 -14.39 -32.81
C ALA A 112 -11.63 -14.54 -34.15
N ASP A 113 -10.93 -15.67 -34.33
CA ASP A 113 -10.55 -16.14 -35.65
C ASP A 113 -11.82 -16.56 -36.41
N GLY A 114 -12.38 -15.59 -37.13
CA GLY A 114 -13.43 -15.80 -38.13
C GLY A 114 -12.88 -16.60 -39.31
N ASP A 115 -13.27 -17.86 -39.34
CA ASP A 115 -13.24 -18.75 -40.50
C ASP A 115 -14.11 -18.17 -41.63
N ASP A 116 -13.48 -17.59 -42.66
CA ASP A 116 -14.18 -17.17 -43.89
C ASP A 116 -13.61 -17.96 -45.08
N ASN A 117 -14.22 -19.13 -45.28
CA ASN A 117 -14.16 -19.89 -46.51
C ASN A 117 -14.80 -19.05 -47.62
N ASN A 118 -14.01 -18.62 -48.60
CA ASN A 118 -14.53 -18.33 -49.94
C ASN A 118 -13.75 -19.15 -50.96
N ASP A 119 -14.33 -20.30 -51.25
CA ASP A 119 -14.28 -20.93 -52.57
C ASP A 119 -14.80 -19.90 -53.59
N ASP A 120 -13.93 -19.38 -54.45
CA ASP A 120 -14.34 -18.77 -55.70
C ASP A 120 -13.51 -19.38 -56.84
N ASP A 121 -14.26 -19.94 -57.78
CA ASP A 121 -13.85 -20.78 -58.88
C ASP A 121 -13.11 -20.02 -60.02
N GLU A 122 -12.47 -20.81 -60.89
CA GLU A 122 -12.44 -20.66 -62.35
C GLU A 122 -11.40 -19.71 -63.02
N TYR A 123 -10.27 -20.28 -63.48
CA TYR A 123 -9.98 -20.61 -64.90
C TYR A 123 -8.68 -21.41 -65.07
#